data_AF-A0A8J2P7V7-F1
#
_entry.id   AF-A0A8J2P7V7-F1
#
_cell.length_a   1.000
_cell.length_b   1.000
_cell.length_c   1.000
_cell.angle_alpha   90.00
_cell.angle_beta   90.00
_cell.angle_gamma   90.00
#
_symmetry.space_group_name_H-M   'P 1'
#
loop_
_entity.id
_entity.type
_entity.pdbx_description
1 polymer ?
#
loop_
_entity_poly.entity_id
_entity_poly.type
_entity_poly.pdbx_seq_one_letter_code
_entity_poly.pdbx_strand_id
1 'polypeptide(L)'
;MSVTLVLPDGYGYVILTAVASIFMVIWKAAQVLKARKEFKVEFPTMYSDQSELFNCYQRAHQNTLENYPQFLLLLLLAGIEMPCVSSLAGLIWIVGRVVYALGYQTGDPK
;
A
#
# COMPACT_ATOMS: atom_id res chain seq x y z
N MET A 1 -2.27 -14.93 36.01
CA MET A 1 -0.98 -15.01 35.28
C MET A 1 -0.91 -13.85 34.31
N SER A 2 0.01 -12.91 34.50
CA SER A 2 0.35 -11.89 33.51
C SER A 2 1.42 -12.46 32.58
N VAL A 3 1.18 -12.45 31.28
CA VAL A 3 2.18 -12.75 30.26
C VAL A 3 2.79 -11.43 29.82
N THR A 4 4.07 -11.23 30.08
CA THR A 4 4.84 -10.08 29.59
C THR A 4 5.46 -10.43 28.25
N LEU A 5 4.99 -9.81 27.17
CA LEU A 5 5.61 -9.93 25.85
C LEU A 5 6.85 -9.03 25.80
N VAL A 6 8.03 -9.65 25.68
CA VAL A 6 9.28 -8.93 25.41
C VAL A 6 9.47 -8.94 23.89
N LEU A 7 9.54 -7.76 23.27
CA LEU A 7 9.77 -7.65 21.84
C LEU A 7 11.24 -7.94 21.50
N PRO A 8 11.53 -8.58 20.35
CA PRO A 8 12.90 -8.87 19.93
C PRO A 8 13.66 -7.59 19.57
N ASP A 9 14.98 -7.63 19.75
CA ASP A 9 15.87 -6.57 19.29
C ASP A 9 15.72 -6.37 17.77
N GLY A 10 15.54 -5.12 17.35
CA GLY A 10 15.30 -4.78 15.94
C GLY A 10 13.84 -4.77 15.49
N TYR A 11 12.86 -5.07 16.37
CA TYR A 11 11.44 -4.93 16.03
C TYR A 11 11.05 -3.51 15.57
N GLY A 12 11.84 -2.49 15.96
CA GLY A 12 11.71 -1.12 15.45
C GLY A 12 11.76 -1.03 13.91
N TYR A 13 12.50 -1.89 13.22
CA TYR A 13 12.54 -1.93 11.75
C TYR A 13 11.19 -2.34 11.16
N VAL A 14 10.50 -3.28 11.81
CA VAL A 14 9.16 -3.73 11.41
C VAL A 14 8.17 -2.58 11.51
N ILE A 15 8.23 -1.82 12.61
CA ILE A 15 7.40 -0.63 12.82
C ILE A 15 7.69 0.44 11.77
N LEU A 16 8.97 0.73 11.50
CA LEU A 16 9.35 1.70 10.46
C LEU A 16 8.84 1.27 9.08
N THR A 17 8.86 -0.03 8.79
CA THR A 17 8.33 -0.58 7.53
C THR A 17 6.81 -0.41 7.44
N ALA A 18 6.08 -0.65 8.53
CA ALA A 18 4.63 -0.42 8.59
C ALA A 18 4.29 1.07 8.41
N VAL A 19 5.07 1.98 9.00
CA VAL A 19 4.89 3.43 8.81
C VAL A 19 5.20 3.82 7.36
N ALA A 20 6.27 3.29 6.76
CA ALA A 20 6.60 3.52 5.36
C ALA A 20 5.48 3.04 4.42
N SER A 21 4.83 1.91 4.71
CA SER A 21 3.71 1.42 3.90
C SER A 21 2.48 2.33 3.98
N ILE A 22 2.24 2.99 5.12
CA ILE A 22 1.17 4.01 5.25
C ILE A 22 1.44 5.17 4.30
N PHE A 23 2.68 5.70 4.27
CA PHE A 23 3.05 6.77 3.34
C PHE A 23 2.86 6.37 1.88
N MET A 24 3.16 5.11 1.52
CA MET A 24 2.89 4.58 0.18
C MET A 24 1.39 4.58 -0.17
N VAL A 25 0.53 4.16 0.76
CA VAL A 25 -0.93 4.18 0.56
C VAL A 25 -1.45 5.62 0.42
N ILE A 26 -0.97 6.56 1.24
CA ILE A 26 -1.29 7.99 1.14
C ILE A 26 -0.86 8.56 -0.20
N TRP A 27 0.35 8.21 -0.68
CA TRP A 27 0.83 8.63 -2.00
C TRP A 27 -0.12 8.16 -3.11
N LYS A 28 -0.57 6.89 -3.08
CA LYS A 28 -1.56 6.38 -4.06
C LYS A 28 -2.89 7.13 -3.99
N ALA A 29 -3.38 7.42 -2.79
CA ALA A 29 -4.60 8.22 -2.60
C ALA A 29 -4.44 9.64 -3.20
N ALA A 30 -3.28 10.27 -2.99
CA ALA A 30 -2.98 11.57 -3.58
C ALA A 30 -2.94 11.53 -5.12
N GLN A 31 -2.42 10.46 -5.72
CA GLN A 31 -2.45 10.28 -7.18
C GLN A 31 -3.88 10.15 -7.71
N VAL A 32 -4.74 9.38 -7.03
CA VAL A 32 -6.17 9.29 -7.36
C VAL A 32 -6.85 10.66 -7.29
N LEU A 33 -6.57 11.47 -6.26
CA LEU A 33 -7.15 12.80 -6.12
C LEU A 33 -6.67 13.77 -7.23
N LYS A 34 -5.39 13.68 -7.60
CA LYS A 34 -4.85 14.45 -8.74
C LYS A 34 -5.54 14.05 -10.05
N ALA A 35 -5.61 12.75 -10.34
CA ALA A 35 -6.30 12.22 -11.50
C ALA A 35 -7.79 12.61 -11.50
N ARG A 36 -8.45 12.56 -10.34
CA ARG A 36 -9.85 12.99 -10.19
C ARG A 36 -10.06 14.43 -10.63
N LYS A 37 -9.15 15.33 -10.25
CA LYS A 37 -9.18 16.75 -10.64
C LYS A 37 -8.92 16.93 -12.15
N GLU A 38 -8.01 16.15 -12.71
CA GLU A 38 -7.64 16.19 -14.13
C GLU A 38 -8.78 15.68 -15.03
N PHE A 39 -9.36 14.53 -14.70
CA PHE A 39 -10.46 13.91 -15.45
C PHE A 39 -11.85 14.43 -15.05
N LYS A 40 -11.93 15.43 -14.16
CA LYS A 40 -13.17 16.07 -13.69
C LYS A 40 -14.24 15.07 -13.21
N VAL A 41 -13.80 14.03 -12.47
CA VAL A 41 -14.72 13.02 -11.93
C VAL A 41 -15.27 13.51 -10.59
N GLU A 42 -16.52 13.95 -10.58
CA GLU A 42 -17.17 14.43 -9.35
C GLU A 42 -17.42 13.31 -8.34
N PHE A 43 -17.47 13.67 -7.05
CA PHE A 43 -17.98 12.75 -6.02
C PHE A 43 -19.51 12.65 -6.15
N PRO A 44 -20.13 11.48 -5.92
CA PRO A 44 -19.60 10.25 -5.32
C PRO A 44 -19.06 9.22 -6.34
N THR A 45 -18.94 9.59 -7.60
CA THR A 45 -18.58 8.66 -8.69
C THR A 45 -17.18 8.06 -8.46
N MET A 46 -17.13 6.73 -8.41
CA MET A 46 -15.91 5.97 -8.10
C MET A 46 -15.08 5.69 -9.36
N TYR A 47 -15.74 5.29 -10.44
CA TYR A 47 -15.15 4.99 -11.75
C TYR A 47 -15.78 5.90 -12.80
N SER A 48 -14.98 6.31 -13.78
CA SER A 48 -15.45 7.11 -14.92
C SER A 48 -15.79 6.20 -16.08
N ASP A 49 -16.96 6.40 -16.70
CA ASP A 49 -17.32 5.72 -17.95
C ASP A 49 -16.55 6.26 -19.16
N GLN A 50 -15.92 7.43 -19.01
CA GLN A 50 -15.28 8.17 -20.11
C GLN A 50 -13.75 8.12 -20.06
N SER A 51 -13.16 7.75 -18.93
CA SER A 51 -11.70 7.71 -18.75
C SER A 51 -11.26 6.39 -18.12
N GLU A 52 -10.82 5.47 -18.98
CA GLU A 52 -10.16 4.22 -18.56
C GLU A 52 -8.88 4.51 -17.77
N LEU A 53 -8.17 5.59 -18.11
CA LEU A 53 -6.95 5.98 -17.41
C LEU A 53 -7.24 6.36 -15.96
N PHE A 54 -8.29 7.14 -15.69
CA PHE A 54 -8.72 7.41 -14.30
C PHE A 54 -9.06 6.12 -13.55
N ASN A 55 -9.77 5.20 -14.21
CA ASN A 55 -10.11 3.91 -13.63
C ASN A 55 -8.85 3.11 -13.28
N CYS A 56 -7.78 3.26 -14.06
CA CYS A 56 -6.49 2.66 -13.75
C CYS A 56 -5.86 3.21 -12.46
N TYR A 57 -5.83 4.54 -12.28
CA TYR A 57 -5.39 5.16 -11.02
C TYR A 57 -6.19 4.65 -9.83
N GLN A 58 -7.51 4.60 -9.96
CA GLN A 58 -8.41 4.14 -8.91
C GLN A 58 -8.21 2.65 -8.57
N ARG A 59 -8.12 1.79 -9.58
CA ARG A 59 -7.95 0.33 -9.38
C ARG A 59 -6.59 0.01 -8.77
N ALA A 60 -5.53 0.71 -9.16
CA ALA A 60 -4.19 0.51 -8.58
C ALA A 60 -4.16 0.80 -7.06
N HIS A 61 -4.90 1.82 -6.62
CA HIS A 61 -5.06 2.14 -5.20
C HIS A 61 -5.92 1.09 -4.49
N GLN A 62 -7.09 0.75 -5.03
CA GLN A 62 -8.00 -0.24 -4.43
C GLN A 62 -7.38 -1.63 -4.30
N ASN A 63 -6.68 -2.12 -5.32
CA ASN A 63 -5.99 -3.41 -5.24
C ASN A 63 -4.95 -3.46 -4.11
N THR A 64 -4.33 -2.31 -3.82
CA THR A 64 -3.40 -2.22 -2.67
C THR A 64 -4.17 -2.31 -1.36
N LEU A 65 -5.28 -1.57 -1.24
CA LEU A 65 -6.13 -1.59 -0.04
C LEU A 65 -6.74 -2.96 0.25
N GLU A 66 -7.15 -3.71 -0.78
CA GLU A 66 -7.68 -5.08 -0.65
C GLU A 66 -6.69 -6.02 0.06
N ASN A 67 -5.39 -5.86 -0.19
CA ASN A 67 -4.33 -6.71 0.35
C ASN A 67 -3.62 -6.09 1.58
N TYR A 68 -3.87 -4.81 1.87
CA TYR A 68 -3.12 -4.07 2.88
C TYR A 68 -3.29 -4.61 4.31
N PRO A 69 -4.51 -5.02 4.75
CA PRO A 69 -4.68 -5.62 6.08
C PRO A 69 -3.90 -6.93 6.23
N GLN A 70 -3.93 -7.79 5.20
CA GLN A 70 -3.20 -9.05 5.18
C GLN A 70 -1.69 -8.81 5.24
N PHE A 71 -1.19 -7.83 4.48
CA PHE A 71 0.20 -7.41 4.52
C PHE A 71 0.62 -6.96 5.93
N LEU A 72 -0.14 -6.06 6.57
CA LEU A 72 0.19 -5.57 7.90
C LEU A 72 0.18 -6.69 8.95
N LEU A 73 -0.81 -7.59 8.87
CA LEU A 73 -0.90 -8.74 9.77
C LEU A 73 0.33 -9.63 9.64
N LEU A 74 0.73 -9.98 8.40
CA LEU A 74 1.90 -10.81 8.16
C LEU A 74 3.21 -10.12 8.57
N LEU A 75 3.37 -8.83 8.26
CA LEU A 75 4.54 -8.04 8.62
C LEU A 75 4.74 -8.01 10.14
N LEU A 76 3.68 -7.71 10.89
CA LEU A 76 3.74 -7.62 12.35
C LEU A 76 3.95 -8.98 13.00
N LEU A 77 3.22 -10.01 12.58
CA LEU A 77 3.36 -11.35 13.15
C LEU A 77 4.72 -11.98 12.84
N ALA A 78 5.16 -11.93 11.57
CA ALA A 78 6.49 -12.44 11.20
C ALA A 78 7.62 -11.63 11.85
N GLY A 79 7.36 -10.36 12.16
CA GLY A 79 8.30 -9.50 12.87
C GLY A 79 8.61 -9.94 14.30
N ILE A 80 7.69 -10.68 14.95
CA ILE A 80 7.86 -11.13 16.35
C ILE A 80 8.98 -12.17 16.43
N GLU A 81 9.12 -13.01 15.42
CA GLU A 81 10.16 -14.05 15.36
C GLU A 81 11.38 -13.59 14.56
N MET A 82 11.16 -12.90 13.43
CA MET A 82 12.22 -12.55 12.47
C MET A 82 12.12 -11.07 12.03
N PRO A 83 12.47 -10.10 12.89
CA PRO A 83 12.23 -8.67 12.64
C PRO A 83 12.95 -8.14 11.39
N CYS A 84 14.22 -8.47 11.21
CA CYS A 84 15.01 -7.99 10.07
C CYS A 84 14.50 -8.54 8.72
N VAL A 85 14.19 -9.85 8.67
CA VAL A 85 13.70 -10.51 7.46
C VAL A 85 12.30 -10.01 7.11
N SER A 86 11.42 -9.89 8.11
CA SER A 86 10.07 -9.34 7.95
C SER A 86 10.12 -7.92 7.39
N SER A 87 10.97 -7.05 7.97
CA SER A 87 11.16 -5.68 7.49
C SER A 87 11.68 -5.64 6.05
N LEU A 88 12.69 -6.44 5.70
CA LEU A 88 13.24 -6.48 4.34
C LEU A 88 12.18 -6.94 3.32
N ALA A 89 11.43 -8.00 3.63
CA ALA A 89 10.34 -8.47 2.78
C ALA A 89 9.24 -7.39 2.64
N GLY A 90 8.95 -6.67 3.72
CA GLY A 90 8.00 -5.56 3.70
C GLY A 90 8.46 -4.40 2.83
N LEU A 91 9.74 -4.04 2.85
CA LEU A 91 10.30 -3.03 1.95
C LEU A 91 10.23 -3.45 0.48
N ILE A 92 10.56 -4.71 0.18
CA ILE A 92 10.42 -5.27 -1.18
C ILE A 92 8.96 -5.16 -1.64
N TRP A 93 8.01 -5.50 -0.78
CA TRP A 93 6.58 -5.36 -1.08
C TRP A 93 6.18 -3.92 -1.34
N ILE A 94 6.63 -2.95 -0.53
CA ILE A 94 6.35 -1.52 -0.72
C ILE A 94 6.88 -1.05 -2.08
N VAL A 95 8.13 -1.35 -2.42
CA VAL A 95 8.74 -0.99 -3.70
C VAL A 95 7.96 -1.63 -4.86
N GLY A 96 7.65 -2.92 -4.76
CA GLY A 96 6.84 -3.62 -5.74
C GLY A 96 5.47 -2.98 -5.95
N ARG A 97 4.81 -2.52 -4.88
CA ARG A 97 3.53 -1.81 -4.96
C ARG A 97 3.65 -0.42 -5.59
N VAL A 98 4.77 0.28 -5.43
CA VAL A 98 5.03 1.56 -6.12
C VAL A 98 5.25 1.32 -7.61
N VAL A 99 6.11 0.36 -7.98
CA VAL A 99 6.35 -0.01 -9.39
C VAL A 99 5.07 -0.48 -10.07
N TYR A 100 4.29 -1.33 -9.40
CA TYR A 100 2.97 -1.77 -9.88
C TYR A 100 2.04 -0.58 -10.14
N ALA A 101 1.96 0.38 -9.22
CA ALA A 101 1.11 1.55 -9.42
C ALA A 101 1.58 2.42 -10.59
N LEU A 102 2.89 2.66 -10.71
CA LEU A 102 3.44 3.44 -11.83
C LEU A 102 3.17 2.76 -13.17
N GLY A 103 3.32 1.43 -13.26
CA GLY A 103 2.99 0.66 -14.45
C GLY A 103 1.50 0.72 -14.78
N TYR A 104 0.64 0.45 -13.80
CA TYR A 104 -0.82 0.46 -13.99
C TYR A 104 -1.35 1.84 -14.40
N GLN A 105 -0.70 2.92 -13.94
CA GLN A 105 -1.04 4.30 -14.27
C GLN A 105 -0.64 4.72 -15.70
N THR A 106 0.04 3.87 -16.47
CA THR A 106 0.34 4.15 -17.89
C THR A 106 -0.85 3.96 -18.82
N GLY A 107 -1.94 3.32 -18.36
CA GLY A 107 -3.16 3.14 -19.13
C GLY A 107 -3.21 1.89 -20.02
N ASP A 108 -2.18 1.03 -20.01
CA ASP A 108 -2.26 -0.34 -20.57
C ASP A 108 -2.22 -1.35 -19.41
N PRO A 109 -3.37 -1.82 -18.90
CA PRO A 109 -3.44 -2.67 -17.71
C PRO A 109 -3.05 -4.15 -17.97
N LYS A 110 -2.02 -4.40 -18.80
CA LYS A 110 -1.49 -5.75 -19.08
C LYS A 110 -0.40 -6.19 -18.11
#